data_AF-A0A5B0QMN3-F1
#
_entry.id   AF-A0A5B0QMN3-F1
#
_cell.length_a   1.000
_cell.length_b   1.000
_cell.length_c   1.000
_cell.angle_alpha   90.00
_cell.angle_beta   90.00
_cell.angle_gamma   90.00
#
_symmetry.space_group_name_H-M   'P 1'
#
loop_
_entity.id
_entity.type
_entity.pdbx_description
1 polymer ?
#
loop_
_entity_poly.entity_id
_entity_poly.type
_entity_poly.pdbx_seq_one_letter_code
_entity_poly.pdbx_strand_id
1 'polypeptide(L)'
;MYAPDSIELLQASGLNFKRHEEQGIDPEYFGELLISSGLVLLEDVKWISFHSGYDFGYILKMVTLVNMPVTENEFFDLLKTWFPCIYDIKFLMRSCKSLRGGLNEVAKDLNVVRKGKEHQAGSDSLLTADTFFSLRAQYFDNELDDGKFLGQIYGLASSGQAQFSREMTPSLADDPLGFPIDPIPTPQATVTPSSSLVRRQVLPPRHHLSNPQEPGPRASSAVSIKNPNAPNGSDGATNPFAPYRAGSPAVR
;
A
#
# COMPACT_ATOMS: atom_id res chain seq x y z
N MET A 1 -4.88 -7.71 -19.01
CA MET A 1 -4.31 -6.68 -19.92
C MET A 1 -3.17 -6.02 -19.17
N TYR A 2 -2.07 -5.68 -19.84
CA TYR A 2 -0.91 -5.01 -19.27
C TYR A 2 -0.32 -4.05 -20.29
N ALA A 3 0.35 -2.98 -19.83
CA ALA A 3 1.13 -2.10 -20.70
C ALA A 3 2.49 -2.78 -21.03
N PRO A 4 2.87 -2.92 -22.31
CA PRO A 4 4.13 -3.57 -22.70
C PRO A 4 5.36 -2.96 -22.03
N ASP A 5 5.46 -1.62 -22.04
CA ASP A 5 6.59 -0.88 -21.47
C ASP A 5 6.77 -1.17 -19.98
N SER A 6 5.67 -1.33 -19.23
CA SER A 6 5.72 -1.70 -17.81
C SER A 6 6.25 -3.12 -17.61
N ILE A 7 5.89 -4.07 -18.48
CA ILE A 7 6.41 -5.44 -18.42
C ILE A 7 7.91 -5.45 -18.69
N GLU A 8 8.36 -4.74 -19.72
CA GLU A 8 9.79 -4.64 -20.06
C GLU A 8 10.60 -4.02 -18.91
N LEU A 9 10.10 -2.93 -18.34
CA LEU A 9 10.71 -2.29 -17.18
C LEU A 9 10.80 -3.23 -15.98
N LEU A 10 9.72 -3.95 -15.65
CA LEU A 10 9.70 -4.89 -14.52
C LEU A 10 10.63 -6.09 -14.77
N GLN A 11 10.70 -6.60 -16.00
CA GLN A 11 11.65 -7.65 -16.38
C GLN A 11 13.10 -7.18 -16.22
N ALA A 12 13.43 -5.99 -16.72
CA ALA A 12 14.75 -5.38 -16.52
C ALA A 12 15.06 -5.15 -15.03
N SER A 13 14.01 -4.83 -14.25
CA SER A 13 14.04 -4.70 -12.80
C SER A 13 14.09 -6.05 -12.06
N GLY A 14 14.15 -7.17 -12.79
CA GLY A 14 14.44 -8.51 -12.26
C GLY A 14 13.20 -9.27 -11.80
N LEU A 15 12.00 -8.84 -12.19
CA LEU A 15 10.78 -9.58 -11.92
C LEU A 15 10.73 -10.86 -12.76
N ASN A 16 10.53 -12.01 -12.11
CA ASN A 16 10.45 -13.29 -12.78
C ASN A 16 8.98 -13.68 -13.05
N PHE A 17 8.45 -13.24 -14.18
CA PHE A 17 7.06 -13.48 -14.56
C PHE A 17 6.67 -14.96 -14.60
N LYS A 18 7.57 -15.85 -15.04
CA LYS A 18 7.32 -17.28 -15.03
C LYS A 18 7.10 -17.81 -13.62
N ARG A 19 7.91 -17.36 -12.66
CA ARG A 19 7.70 -17.72 -11.24
C ARG A 19 6.41 -17.13 -10.69
N HIS A 20 6.02 -15.92 -11.07
CA HIS A 20 4.73 -15.35 -10.68
C HIS A 20 3.55 -16.14 -11.24
N GLU A 21 3.67 -16.68 -12.46
CA GLU A 21 2.65 -17.55 -13.05
C GLU A 21 2.54 -18.89 -12.32
N GLU A 22 3.67 -19.53 -11.99
CA GLU A 22 3.70 -20.86 -11.38
C GLU A 22 3.50 -20.86 -9.85
N GLN A 23 3.93 -19.79 -9.18
CA GLN A 23 4.05 -19.70 -7.71
C GLN A 23 3.56 -18.35 -7.17
N GLY A 24 2.77 -17.61 -7.95
CA GLY A 24 2.19 -16.35 -7.54
C GLY A 24 1.30 -16.52 -6.31
N ILE A 25 1.29 -15.50 -5.46
CA ILE A 25 0.35 -15.43 -4.35
C ILE A 25 -1.04 -15.13 -4.91
N ASP A 26 -2.03 -15.92 -4.51
CA ASP A 26 -3.44 -15.63 -4.80
C ASP A 26 -3.84 -14.32 -4.09
N PRO A 27 -4.23 -13.27 -4.84
CA PRO A 27 -4.61 -11.99 -4.26
C PRO A 27 -5.78 -12.08 -3.29
N GLU A 28 -6.78 -12.94 -3.55
CA GLU A 28 -7.96 -13.05 -2.68
C GLU A 28 -7.58 -13.68 -1.34
N TYR A 29 -6.76 -14.73 -1.39
CA TYR A 29 -6.22 -15.37 -0.19
C TYR A 29 -5.33 -14.42 0.62
N PHE A 30 -4.47 -13.65 -0.06
CA PHE A 30 -3.67 -12.63 0.63
C PHE A 30 -4.55 -11.55 1.25
N GLY A 31 -5.61 -11.12 0.56
CA GLY A 31 -6.59 -10.16 1.07
C GLY A 31 -7.25 -10.64 2.37
N GLU A 32 -7.69 -11.90 2.41
CA GLU A 32 -8.25 -12.55 3.61
C GLU A 32 -7.28 -12.48 4.80
N LEU A 33 -6.01 -12.86 4.57
CA LEU A 33 -4.98 -12.81 5.61
C LEU A 33 -4.67 -11.38 6.05
N LEU A 34 -4.68 -10.42 5.13
CA LEU A 34 -4.41 -9.01 5.44
C LEU A 34 -5.49 -8.44 6.36
N ILE A 35 -6.78 -8.74 6.12
CA ILE A 35 -7.90 -8.28 6.95
C ILE A 35 -7.72 -8.67 8.42
N SER A 36 -7.29 -9.91 8.68
CA SER A 36 -7.14 -10.46 10.03
C SER A 36 -5.75 -10.24 10.65
N SER A 37 -4.83 -9.58 9.95
CA SER A 37 -3.44 -9.40 10.37
C SER A 37 -3.23 -8.31 11.44
N GLY A 38 -4.20 -7.40 11.61
CA GLY A 38 -4.03 -6.18 12.40
C GLY A 38 -3.20 -5.09 11.71
N LEU A 39 -3.10 -5.12 10.37
CA LEU A 39 -2.44 -4.07 9.58
C LEU A 39 -3.42 -3.08 8.94
N VAL A 40 -4.70 -3.44 8.85
CA VAL A 40 -5.78 -2.62 8.28
C VAL A 40 -6.88 -2.44 9.31
N LEU A 41 -7.78 -1.48 9.10
CA LEU A 41 -8.94 -1.17 9.94
C LEU A 41 -8.59 -0.69 11.37
N LEU A 42 -7.31 -0.42 11.67
CA LEU A 42 -6.84 -0.01 12.99
C LEU A 42 -6.21 1.38 12.99
N GLU A 43 -6.66 2.24 13.91
CA GLU A 43 -6.21 3.65 14.04
C GLU A 43 -4.80 3.80 14.62
N ASP A 44 -4.27 2.78 15.29
CA ASP A 44 -2.90 2.77 15.82
C ASP A 44 -1.85 2.39 14.77
N VAL A 45 -2.29 1.98 13.58
CA VAL A 45 -1.43 1.63 12.45
C VAL A 45 -1.29 2.81 11.50
N LYS A 46 -0.05 3.31 11.35
CA LYS A 46 0.30 4.36 10.39
C LYS A 46 0.90 3.76 9.13
N TRP A 47 0.26 4.03 7.99
CA TRP A 47 0.72 3.66 6.66
C TRP A 47 1.53 4.80 6.05
N ILE A 48 2.73 4.47 5.58
CA ILE A 48 3.63 5.41 4.91
C ILE A 48 3.76 5.00 3.45
N SER A 49 3.60 5.95 2.54
CA SER A 49 3.57 5.69 1.11
C SER A 49 4.22 6.82 0.29
N PHE A 50 4.33 6.63 -1.03
CA PHE A 50 4.81 7.64 -1.96
C PHE A 50 3.99 7.59 -3.25
N HIS A 51 3.27 8.67 -3.56
CA HIS A 51 2.46 8.79 -4.79
C HIS A 51 1.45 7.63 -4.95
N SER A 52 0.69 7.35 -3.90
CA SER A 52 0.14 6.02 -3.66
C SER A 52 -1.31 5.81 -4.06
N GLY A 53 -1.84 6.62 -4.98
CA GLY A 53 -3.24 6.52 -5.41
C GLY A 53 -3.56 5.13 -5.96
N TYR A 54 -2.74 4.63 -6.89
CA TYR A 54 -2.88 3.28 -7.44
C TYR A 54 -2.58 2.20 -6.41
N ASP A 55 -1.56 2.37 -5.57
CA ASP A 55 -1.19 1.38 -4.54
C ASP A 55 -2.38 1.04 -3.64
N PHE A 56 -3.00 2.07 -3.06
CA PHE A 56 -4.16 1.87 -2.21
C PHE A 56 -5.40 1.41 -2.99
N GLY A 57 -5.57 1.84 -4.25
CA GLY A 57 -6.62 1.31 -5.12
C GLY A 57 -6.52 -0.21 -5.32
N TYR A 58 -5.31 -0.72 -5.57
CA TYR A 58 -5.07 -2.17 -5.71
C TYR A 58 -5.30 -2.93 -4.40
N ILE A 59 -4.83 -2.40 -3.25
CA ILE A 59 -5.05 -3.06 -1.96
C ILE A 59 -6.55 -3.05 -1.61
N LEU A 60 -7.25 -1.92 -1.80
CA LEU A 60 -8.70 -1.83 -1.58
C LEU A 60 -9.46 -2.84 -2.44
N LYS A 61 -9.15 -2.92 -3.73
CA LYS A 61 -9.74 -3.93 -4.62
C LYS A 61 -9.53 -5.34 -4.09
N MET A 62 -8.35 -5.63 -3.56
CA MET A 62 -7.97 -6.95 -3.04
C MET A 62 -8.71 -7.33 -1.74
N VAL A 63 -8.85 -6.38 -0.80
CA VAL A 63 -9.47 -6.66 0.50
C VAL A 63 -10.99 -6.52 0.50
N THR A 64 -11.55 -5.79 -0.45
CA THR A 64 -13.01 -5.58 -0.55
C THR A 64 -13.67 -6.50 -1.56
N LEU A 65 -12.95 -6.91 -2.62
CA LEU A 65 -13.47 -7.64 -3.77
C LEU A 65 -14.68 -6.96 -4.44
N VAL A 66 -14.88 -5.65 -4.21
CA VAL A 66 -15.90 -4.85 -4.89
C VAL A 66 -15.28 -3.99 -5.97
N ASN A 67 -16.11 -3.51 -6.89
CA ASN A 67 -15.68 -2.51 -7.86
C ASN A 67 -15.24 -1.23 -7.14
N MET A 68 -14.19 -0.60 -7.67
CA MET A 68 -13.73 0.69 -7.16
C MET A 68 -14.89 1.71 -7.20
N PRO A 69 -15.00 2.58 -6.17
CA PRO A 69 -16.02 3.61 -6.17
C PRO A 69 -15.93 4.52 -7.40
N VAL A 70 -17.09 4.99 -7.86
CA VAL A 70 -17.18 5.81 -9.09
C VAL A 70 -16.71 7.23 -8.82
N THR A 71 -16.86 7.71 -7.59
CA THR A 71 -16.47 9.07 -7.19
C THR A 71 -15.25 9.05 -6.27
N GLU A 72 -14.42 10.09 -6.36
CA GLU A 72 -13.26 10.26 -5.45
C GLU A 72 -13.68 10.33 -3.98
N ASN A 73 -14.82 10.95 -3.67
CA ASN A 73 -15.32 11.04 -2.30
C ASN A 73 -15.61 9.66 -1.70
N GLU A 74 -16.36 8.82 -2.42
CA GLU A 74 -16.65 7.44 -1.98
C GLU A 74 -15.38 6.59 -1.89
N PHE A 75 -14.39 6.84 -2.77
CA PHE A 75 -13.07 6.24 -2.67
C PHE A 75 -12.38 6.63 -1.35
N PHE A 76 -12.37 7.91 -0.99
CA PHE A 76 -11.77 8.38 0.26
C PHE A 76 -12.52 7.89 1.50
N ASP A 77 -13.85 7.78 1.45
CA ASP A 77 -14.65 7.22 2.54
C ASP A 77 -14.29 5.73 2.79
N LEU A 78 -14.18 4.97 1.70
CA LEU A 78 -13.73 3.58 1.76
C LEU A 78 -12.28 3.49 2.25
N LEU A 79 -11.38 4.29 1.68
CA LEU A 79 -9.96 4.33 2.03
C LEU A 79 -9.78 4.61 3.52
N LYS A 80 -10.48 5.61 4.06
CA LYS A 80 -10.40 6.00 5.47
C LYS A 80 -10.88 4.89 6.41
N THR A 81 -11.87 4.10 5.98
CA THR A 81 -12.34 2.95 6.75
C THR A 81 -11.22 1.90 6.88
N TRP A 82 -10.56 1.57 5.78
CA TRP A 82 -9.54 0.52 5.72
C TRP A 82 -8.15 0.96 6.23
N PHE A 83 -7.80 2.21 6.02
CA PHE A 83 -6.49 2.79 6.28
C PHE A 83 -6.67 4.16 6.95
N PRO A 84 -7.05 4.19 8.24
CA PRO A 84 -7.40 5.42 8.93
C PRO A 84 -6.24 6.42 9.06
N CYS A 85 -4.99 5.94 9.00
CA CYS A 85 -3.81 6.78 9.11
C CYS A 85 -2.83 6.54 7.96
N ILE A 86 -2.87 7.42 6.95
CA ILE A 86 -1.94 7.41 5.82
C ILE A 86 -1.14 8.72 5.80
N TYR A 87 0.17 8.64 5.53
CA TYR A 87 0.96 9.78 5.07
C TYR A 87 1.62 9.46 3.73
N ASP A 88 1.26 10.22 2.69
CA ASP A 88 1.92 10.17 1.39
C ASP A 88 3.08 11.18 1.35
N ILE A 89 4.31 10.66 1.22
CA ILE A 89 5.54 11.46 1.13
C ILE A 89 5.45 12.49 -0.01
N LYS A 90 4.90 12.10 -1.16
CA LYS A 90 4.79 12.98 -2.32
C LYS A 90 3.85 14.16 -2.04
N PHE A 91 2.83 13.95 -1.23
CA PHE A 91 1.95 15.02 -0.75
C PHE A 91 2.67 15.91 0.28
N LEU A 92 3.36 15.32 1.26
CA LEU A 92 4.16 16.04 2.28
C LEU A 92 5.18 17.00 1.64
N MET A 93 5.83 16.56 0.57
CA MET A 93 6.81 17.36 -0.19
C MET A 93 6.26 18.67 -0.74
N ARG A 94 4.94 18.85 -0.89
CA ARG A 94 4.35 20.14 -1.32
C ARG A 94 4.63 21.25 -0.31
N SER A 95 4.84 20.90 0.96
CA SER A 95 5.27 21.86 2.00
C SER A 95 6.79 22.05 2.07
N CYS A 96 7.57 21.29 1.29
CA CYS A 96 9.04 21.31 1.29
C CYS A 96 9.54 21.99 0.01
N LYS A 97 9.93 23.27 0.08
CA LYS A 97 10.24 24.06 -1.12
C LYS A 97 11.38 23.49 -1.97
N SER A 98 12.34 22.78 -1.37
CA SER A 98 13.53 22.27 -2.04
C SER A 98 13.41 20.86 -2.63
N LEU A 99 12.39 20.07 -2.24
CA LEU A 99 12.30 18.65 -2.61
C LEU A 99 11.37 18.42 -3.81
N ARG A 100 11.88 17.80 -4.88
CA ARG A 100 11.12 17.51 -6.11
C ARG A 100 11.54 16.13 -6.66
N GLY A 101 10.89 15.67 -7.73
CA GLY A 101 11.23 14.40 -8.38
C GLY A 101 10.57 13.16 -7.76
N GLY A 102 11.02 11.98 -8.17
CA GLY A 102 10.53 10.68 -7.71
C GLY A 102 11.16 10.24 -6.39
N LEU A 103 10.86 9.01 -5.99
CA LEU A 103 11.30 8.48 -4.69
C LEU A 103 12.83 8.45 -4.56
N ASN A 104 13.54 8.10 -5.64
CA ASN A 104 15.01 8.02 -5.62
C ASN A 104 15.66 9.40 -5.49
N GLU A 105 15.16 10.40 -6.20
CA GLU A 105 15.66 11.77 -6.13
C GLU A 105 15.49 12.33 -4.73
N VAL A 106 14.30 12.15 -4.15
CA VAL A 106 13.99 12.63 -2.80
C VAL A 106 14.81 11.90 -1.75
N ALA A 107 14.97 10.59 -1.87
CA ALA A 107 15.84 9.82 -0.99
C ALA A 107 17.28 10.33 -1.06
N LYS A 108 17.80 10.60 -2.27
CA LYS A 108 19.14 11.15 -2.46
C LYS A 108 19.30 12.53 -1.83
N ASP A 109 18.34 13.44 -2.04
CA ASP A 109 18.36 14.79 -1.46
C ASP A 109 18.33 14.75 0.08
N LEU A 110 17.66 13.75 0.64
CA LEU A 110 17.57 13.50 2.08
C LEU A 110 18.71 12.62 2.63
N ASN A 111 19.73 12.31 1.82
CA ASN A 111 20.87 11.46 2.15
C ASN A 111 20.49 10.05 2.63
N VAL A 112 19.42 9.50 2.08
CA VAL A 112 18.95 8.13 2.34
C VAL A 112 19.48 7.18 1.28
N VAL A 113 20.05 6.06 1.73
CA VAL A 113 20.66 5.05 0.86
C VAL A 113 19.69 3.88 0.65
N ARG A 114 19.41 3.58 -0.62
CA ARG A 114 18.61 2.42 -1.03
C ARG A 114 19.27 1.09 -0.64
N LYS A 115 18.44 0.16 -0.17
CA LYS A 115 18.82 -1.24 0.11
C LYS A 115 17.96 -2.17 -0.74
N GLY A 116 18.59 -2.88 -1.66
CA GLY A 116 17.92 -3.76 -2.62
C GLY A 116 17.79 -3.13 -4.01
N LYS A 117 17.15 -3.87 -4.92
CA LYS A 117 17.03 -3.48 -6.33
C LYS A 117 15.94 -2.43 -6.52
N GLU A 118 16.20 -1.41 -7.32
CA GLU A 118 15.19 -0.40 -7.69
C GLU A 118 14.02 -1.03 -8.47
N HIS A 119 12.84 -0.43 -8.38
CA HIS A 119 11.61 -0.89 -9.04
C HIS A 119 11.18 -2.29 -8.61
N GLN A 120 11.41 -2.59 -7.32
CA GLN A 120 10.83 -3.75 -6.65
C GLN A 120 10.17 -3.28 -5.36
N ALA A 121 8.91 -3.66 -5.16
CA ALA A 121 8.07 -3.16 -4.08
C ALA A 121 8.69 -3.33 -2.68
N GLY A 122 9.45 -4.41 -2.43
CA GLY A 122 10.17 -4.60 -1.16
C GLY A 122 11.27 -3.56 -0.92
N SER A 123 12.09 -3.29 -1.93
CA SER A 123 13.17 -2.29 -1.87
C SER A 123 12.60 -0.87 -1.84
N ASP A 124 11.57 -0.60 -2.64
CA ASP A 124 10.92 0.71 -2.70
C ASP A 124 10.16 1.03 -1.42
N SER A 125 9.51 0.05 -0.78
CA SER A 125 8.83 0.26 0.52
C SER A 125 9.81 0.51 1.67
N LEU A 126 10.96 -0.16 1.68
CA LEU A 126 12.02 0.14 2.64
C LEU A 126 12.61 1.54 2.41
N LEU A 127 12.88 1.91 1.15
CA LEU A 127 13.34 3.26 0.82
C LEU A 127 12.32 4.31 1.22
N THR A 128 11.03 4.06 0.97
CA THR A 128 9.91 4.91 1.37
C THR A 128 9.91 5.15 2.88
N ALA A 129 10.03 4.09 3.69
CA ALA A 129 10.07 4.21 5.15
C ALA A 129 11.28 5.02 5.63
N ASP A 130 12.49 4.69 5.17
CA ASP A 130 13.72 5.40 5.54
C ASP A 130 13.65 6.89 5.12
N THR A 131 13.09 7.16 3.93
CA THR A 131 12.89 8.51 3.39
C THR A 131 11.89 9.31 4.22
N PHE A 132 10.78 8.71 4.65
CA PHE A 132 9.78 9.36 5.48
C PHE A 132 10.36 9.83 6.81
N PHE A 133 11.13 9.00 7.51
CA PHE A 133 11.74 9.40 8.78
C PHE A 133 12.79 10.49 8.59
N SER A 134 13.60 10.43 7.53
CA SER A 134 14.55 11.50 7.21
C SER A 134 13.84 12.81 6.87
N LEU A 135 12.78 12.76 6.07
CA LEU A 135 11.94 13.90 5.72
C LEU A 135 11.32 14.54 6.97
N ARG A 136 10.67 13.73 7.81
CA ARG A 136 10.01 14.16 9.04
C ARG A 136 10.99 14.82 10.02
N ALA A 137 12.21 14.29 10.13
CA ALA A 137 13.24 14.87 10.98
C ALA A 137 13.77 16.20 10.46
N GLN A 138 13.99 16.33 9.14
CA GLN A 138 14.64 17.50 8.55
C GLN A 138 13.69 18.67 8.25
N TYR A 139 12.42 18.39 7.94
CA TYR A 139 11.47 19.41 7.45
C TYR A 139 10.29 19.66 8.37
N PHE A 140 10.09 18.82 9.39
CA PHE A 140 8.89 18.83 10.21
C PHE A 140 9.18 18.72 11.72
N ASP A 141 10.42 18.92 12.18
CA ASP A 141 10.78 18.86 13.60
C ASP A 141 10.31 17.57 14.31
N ASN A 142 10.26 16.46 13.58
CA ASN A 142 9.68 15.20 14.05
C ASN A 142 8.18 15.24 14.39
N GLU A 143 7.41 16.23 13.97
CA GLU A 143 5.97 16.33 14.21
C GLU A 143 5.20 16.68 12.93
N LEU A 144 4.21 15.85 12.58
CA LEU A 144 3.33 16.10 11.44
C LEU A 144 1.98 16.61 11.94
N ASP A 145 1.45 17.63 11.27
CA ASP A 145 0.10 18.12 11.48
C ASP A 145 -0.91 17.18 10.80
N ASP A 146 -1.59 16.36 11.61
CA ASP A 146 -2.60 15.43 11.13
C ASP A 146 -3.76 16.13 10.42
N GLY A 147 -4.14 17.34 10.85
CA GLY A 147 -5.20 18.13 10.21
C GLY A 147 -4.84 18.55 8.78
N LYS A 148 -3.55 18.55 8.44
CA LYS A 148 -3.05 18.94 7.12
C LYS A 148 -2.65 17.74 6.25
N PHE A 149 -2.09 16.69 6.84
CA PHE A 149 -1.41 15.64 6.07
C PHE A 149 -2.06 14.26 6.18
N LEU A 150 -2.82 13.99 7.24
CA LEU A 150 -3.38 12.66 7.46
C LEU A 150 -4.41 12.32 6.38
N GLY A 151 -4.26 11.15 5.75
CA GLY A 151 -5.18 10.65 4.74
C GLY A 151 -5.10 11.38 3.40
N GLN A 152 -4.17 12.32 3.23
CA GLN A 152 -3.99 13.03 1.96
C GLN A 152 -3.15 12.20 0.99
N ILE A 153 -3.65 12.00 -0.23
CA ILE A 153 -2.99 11.24 -1.29
C ILE A 153 -2.61 12.18 -2.42
N TYR A 154 -1.36 12.09 -2.90
CA TYR A 154 -0.93 12.94 -4.00
C TYR A 154 -1.72 12.64 -5.28
N GLY A 155 -2.15 13.69 -5.98
CA GLY A 155 -2.85 13.58 -7.26
C GLY A 155 -4.36 13.37 -7.17
N LEU A 156 -4.92 13.16 -5.97
CA LEU A 156 -6.36 12.96 -5.75
C LEU A 156 -6.92 14.07 -4.84
N ALA A 157 -8.20 14.44 -5.01
CA ALA A 157 -8.85 15.46 -4.20
C ALA A 157 -9.73 14.83 -3.13
N SER A 158 -9.34 14.96 -1.86
CA SER A 158 -10.26 14.65 -0.75
C SER A 158 -11.28 15.79 -0.61
N SER A 159 -12.55 15.45 -0.36
CA SER A 159 -13.66 16.39 -0.11
C SER A 159 -13.43 17.18 1.18
N GLY A 160 -12.56 18.18 1.14
CA GLY A 160 -12.24 19.01 2.29
C GLY A 160 -11.18 20.07 2.07
N GLN A 161 -10.30 19.95 1.07
CA GLN A 161 -9.25 20.94 0.79
C GLN A 161 -9.08 21.23 -0.70
N ALA A 162 -10.07 21.89 -1.30
CA ALA A 162 -10.03 22.36 -2.69
C ALA A 162 -9.14 23.62 -2.92
N GLN A 163 -8.22 23.97 -2.00
CA GLN A 163 -7.55 25.30 -2.04
C GLN A 163 -6.03 25.33 -1.86
N PHE A 164 -5.30 24.22 -2.05
CA PHE A 164 -3.85 24.31 -2.28
C PHE A 164 -3.54 24.20 -3.78
N SER A 165 -3.61 25.37 -4.42
CA SER A 165 -3.14 25.76 -5.75
C SER A 165 -3.01 24.65 -6.80
N ARG A 166 -3.93 24.71 -7.77
CA ARG A 166 -3.99 23.94 -9.02
C ARG A 166 -2.89 24.33 -10.03
N GLU A 167 -1.86 25.06 -9.63
CA GLU A 167 -0.89 25.71 -10.53
C GLU A 167 0.41 24.94 -10.77
N MET A 168 0.58 23.74 -10.22
CA MET A 168 1.66 22.83 -10.61
C MET A 168 1.13 21.40 -10.65
N THR A 169 0.32 21.09 -11.66
CA THR A 169 0.18 19.72 -12.13
C THR A 169 1.34 19.45 -13.11
N PRO A 170 2.33 18.61 -12.78
CA PRO A 170 3.16 18.01 -13.80
C PRO A 170 2.24 17.18 -14.71
N SER A 171 2.54 17.19 -16.00
CA SER A 171 1.93 16.30 -16.98
C SER A 171 2.09 14.84 -16.52
N LEU A 172 1.10 13.99 -16.83
CA LEU A 172 1.19 12.53 -16.68
C LEU A 172 2.37 11.90 -17.45
N ALA A 173 3.10 12.69 -18.24
CA ALA A 173 4.30 12.28 -18.97
C ALA A 173 5.54 12.04 -18.10
N ASP A 174 5.55 12.48 -16.83
CA ASP A 174 6.73 12.31 -15.94
C ASP A 174 6.65 11.04 -15.06
N ASP A 175 5.67 10.16 -15.29
CA ASP A 175 5.57 8.86 -14.61
C ASP A 175 6.03 7.73 -15.55
N PRO A 176 7.16 7.06 -15.28
CA PRO A 176 7.63 5.93 -16.09
C PRO A 176 6.72 4.68 -15.98
N LEU A 177 5.66 4.73 -15.15
CA LEU A 177 4.64 3.70 -15.03
C LEU A 177 3.24 4.15 -15.50
N GLY A 178 3.13 5.27 -16.23
CA GLY A 178 1.86 5.76 -16.76
C GLY A 178 1.11 4.73 -17.62
N PHE A 179 0.07 4.11 -17.07
CA PHE A 179 -0.78 3.17 -17.79
C PHE A 179 -1.70 3.93 -18.77
N PRO A 180 -1.89 3.43 -20.01
CA PRO A 180 -2.92 3.95 -20.89
C PRO A 180 -4.30 3.75 -20.25
N ILE A 181 -5.06 4.83 -20.08
CA ILE A 181 -6.49 4.75 -19.77
C ILE A 181 -7.20 4.37 -21.05
N ASP A 182 -7.70 3.14 -21.14
CA ASP A 182 -8.72 2.82 -22.15
C ASP A 182 -9.97 3.67 -21.86
N PRO A 183 -10.55 4.34 -22.87
CA PRO A 183 -11.77 5.10 -22.67
C PRO A 183 -12.89 4.16 -22.19
N ILE A 184 -13.55 4.57 -21.09
CA ILE A 184 -14.74 3.91 -20.55
C ILE A 184 -15.78 3.80 -21.68
N PRO A 185 -16.29 2.60 -22.02
CA PRO A 185 -17.35 2.46 -23.01
C PRO A 185 -18.61 3.19 -22.51
N THR A 186 -19.03 4.22 -23.24
CA THR A 186 -20.30 4.91 -22.99
C THR A 186 -21.45 3.93 -23.19
N PRO A 187 -22.36 3.70 -22.22
CA PRO A 187 -23.51 2.86 -22.44
C PRO A 187 -24.44 3.53 -23.45
N GLN A 188 -24.54 2.96 -24.65
CA GLN A 188 -25.57 3.34 -25.62
C GLN A 188 -26.94 2.89 -25.09
N ALA A 189 -27.83 3.87 -24.87
CA ALA A 189 -29.22 3.62 -24.54
C ALA A 189 -29.88 2.81 -25.67
N THR A 190 -30.11 1.52 -25.42
CA THR A 190 -30.86 0.65 -26.33
C THR A 190 -32.30 0.56 -25.85
N VAL A 191 -33.19 0.96 -26.74
CA VAL A 191 -34.64 0.96 -26.59
C VAL A 191 -35.14 -0.47 -26.42
N THR A 192 -35.95 -0.71 -25.39
CA THR A 192 -36.67 -1.98 -25.13
C THR A 192 -37.54 -2.41 -26.31
N PRO A 193 -37.73 -3.73 -26.49
CA PRO A 193 -39.10 -4.23 -26.34
C PRO A 193 -39.24 -5.56 -25.56
N SER A 194 -40.41 -5.63 -24.94
CA SER A 194 -41.15 -6.71 -24.28
C SER A 194 -40.86 -8.18 -24.66
N SER A 195 -40.76 -9.04 -23.64
CA SER A 195 -41.69 -10.15 -23.33
C SER A 195 -41.06 -11.51 -22.97
N SER A 196 -41.73 -12.16 -22.01
CA SER A 196 -41.78 -13.59 -21.67
C SER A 196 -40.73 -14.19 -20.73
N LEU A 197 -41.26 -14.60 -19.57
CA LEU A 197 -40.68 -15.41 -18.51
C LEU A 197 -40.30 -16.82 -19.00
N VAL A 198 -39.07 -17.27 -18.71
CA VAL A 198 -38.78 -18.70 -18.51
C VAL A 198 -37.88 -18.88 -17.28
N ARG A 199 -38.47 -19.52 -16.26
CA ARG A 199 -37.87 -19.96 -15.01
C ARG A 199 -36.96 -21.17 -15.28
N ARG A 200 -35.68 -21.11 -14.86
CA ARG A 200 -34.82 -22.30 -14.74
C ARG A 200 -34.35 -22.49 -13.30
N GLN A 201 -34.46 -23.73 -12.84
CA GLN A 201 -34.29 -24.20 -11.47
C GLN A 201 -32.81 -24.30 -11.06
N VAL A 202 -32.58 -24.10 -9.76
CA VAL A 202 -31.33 -24.24 -9.01
C VAL A 202 -31.17 -25.71 -8.55
N LEU A 203 -29.93 -26.23 -8.56
CA LEU A 203 -29.54 -27.47 -7.86
C LEU A 203 -28.29 -27.23 -6.98
N PRO A 204 -28.14 -27.92 -5.82
CA PRO A 204 -27.17 -27.60 -4.76
C PRO A 204 -25.81 -28.39 -4.86
N PRO A 205 -24.80 -28.06 -4.02
CA PRO A 205 -23.40 -28.43 -4.24
C PRO A 205 -22.97 -29.75 -3.56
N ARG A 206 -21.84 -30.33 -4.01
CA ARG A 206 -21.19 -31.50 -3.40
C ARG A 206 -19.92 -31.12 -2.62
N HIS A 207 -19.85 -31.58 -1.38
CA HIS A 207 -18.71 -31.55 -0.47
C HIS A 207 -17.66 -32.61 -0.83
N HIS A 208 -16.37 -32.35 -0.57
CA HIS A 208 -15.44 -33.33 0.01
C HIS A 208 -14.25 -32.66 0.73
N LEU A 209 -13.89 -33.26 1.87
CA LEU A 209 -12.89 -32.89 2.88
C LEU A 209 -11.46 -33.31 2.49
N SER A 210 -10.43 -32.55 2.95
CA SER A 210 -9.35 -33.03 3.87
C SER A 210 -8.13 -32.09 3.95
N ASN A 211 -7.73 -31.77 5.19
CA ASN A 211 -6.49 -31.07 5.66
C ASN A 211 -5.33 -32.10 5.88
N PRO A 212 -4.09 -31.80 6.38
CA PRO A 212 -3.37 -30.53 6.62
C PRO A 212 -1.83 -30.51 6.28
N GLN A 213 -1.22 -29.30 6.44
CA GLN A 213 0.15 -28.98 6.90
C GLN A 213 1.40 -29.11 5.99
N GLU A 214 2.04 -27.96 5.67
CA GLU A 214 3.30 -27.47 6.30
C GLU A 214 3.72 -26.06 5.80
N PRO A 215 4.64 -25.34 6.51
CA PRO A 215 4.67 -23.87 6.55
C PRO A 215 5.65 -23.21 5.57
N GLY A 216 5.33 -21.97 5.14
CA GLY A 216 6.24 -21.12 4.36
C GLY A 216 5.86 -19.63 4.41
N PRO A 217 6.82 -18.71 4.16
CA PRO A 217 6.85 -17.37 4.78
C PRO A 217 6.29 -16.20 3.93
N ARG A 218 6.18 -15.06 4.64
CA ARG A 218 5.85 -13.65 4.29
C ARG A 218 6.61 -13.12 3.05
N ALA A 219 6.22 -12.07 2.33
CA ALA A 219 5.54 -10.81 2.70
C ALA A 219 4.96 -10.08 1.45
N SER A 220 4.00 -9.17 1.67
CA SER A 220 3.58 -8.12 0.72
C SER A 220 3.84 -6.74 1.33
N SER A 221 4.11 -5.75 0.48
CA SER A 221 4.70 -4.45 0.83
C SER A 221 3.68 -3.43 1.32
N ALA A 222 3.68 -3.28 2.64
CA ALA A 222 3.20 -2.15 3.40
C ALA A 222 3.99 -2.09 4.70
N VAL A 223 4.66 -0.98 4.98
CA VAL A 223 5.39 -0.84 6.24
C VAL A 223 4.43 -0.21 7.25
N SER A 224 3.88 -1.06 8.11
CA SER A 224 3.17 -0.64 9.33
C SER A 224 4.18 -0.53 10.47
N ILE A 225 4.10 0.56 11.22
CA ILE A 225 4.96 0.80 12.38
C ILE A 225 4.04 1.01 13.59
N LYS A 226 4.13 0.11 14.58
CA LYS A 226 3.49 0.31 15.89
C LYS A 226 4.22 1.41 16.65
N ASN A 227 3.46 2.32 17.25
CA ASN A 227 3.96 3.47 17.99
C ASN A 227 4.80 3.04 19.23
N PRO A 228 6.04 3.55 19.42
CA PRO A 228 6.86 3.23 20.59
C PRO A 228 6.45 3.92 21.91
N ASN A 229 5.43 4.79 21.91
CA ASN A 229 5.01 5.56 23.09
C ASN A 229 3.59 5.20 23.59
N ALA A 230 3.32 3.92 23.85
CA ALA A 230 2.15 3.50 24.62
C ALA A 230 2.48 3.43 26.12
N PRO A 231 1.63 3.94 27.04
CA PRO A 231 1.86 3.83 28.47
C PRO A 231 1.67 2.37 28.93
N ASN A 232 2.69 1.81 29.60
CA ASN A 232 2.67 0.45 30.12
C ASN A 232 1.60 0.26 31.20
N GLY A 233 0.52 -0.45 30.85
CA GLY A 233 -0.31 -1.16 31.81
C GLY A 233 0.41 -2.43 32.26
N SER A 234 0.55 -2.59 33.57
CA SER A 234 1.12 -3.77 34.21
C SER A 234 0.28 -5.01 33.96
N ASP A 235 0.88 -6.06 33.41
CA ASP A 235 0.51 -7.43 33.74
C ASP A 235 1.69 -8.39 33.51
N GLY A 236 1.90 -9.25 34.50
CA GLY A 236 3.02 -10.18 34.56
C GLY A 236 2.91 -11.29 33.52
N ALA A 237 3.95 -11.44 32.70
CA ALA A 237 4.24 -12.67 31.98
C ALA A 237 5.76 -12.82 31.83
N THR A 238 6.23 -14.02 32.17
CA THR A 238 7.62 -14.46 32.25
C THR A 238 8.37 -14.33 30.92
N ASN A 239 9.56 -13.72 30.97
CA ASN A 239 10.47 -13.59 29.84
C ASN A 239 11.29 -14.89 29.62
N PRO A 240 11.21 -15.58 28.47
CA PRO A 240 11.93 -16.83 28.21
C PRO A 240 13.35 -16.63 27.66
N PHE A 241 13.88 -15.40 27.62
CA PHE A 241 15.25 -15.14 27.18
C PHE A 241 16.07 -14.41 28.25
N ALA A 242 16.61 -15.18 29.20
CA ALA A 242 17.73 -14.76 30.04
C ALA A 242 19.04 -15.37 29.49
N PRO A 243 20.15 -14.62 29.42
CA PRO A 243 21.38 -15.08 28.79
C PRO A 243 22.16 -16.08 29.68
N TYR A 244 22.74 -17.08 29.03
CA TYR A 244 23.69 -18.03 29.60
C TYR A 244 24.89 -17.30 30.24
N ARG A 245 25.12 -17.57 31.52
CA ARG A 245 26.25 -17.09 32.31
C ARG A 245 27.49 -17.92 31.92
N ALA A 246 28.43 -17.33 31.19
CA ALA A 246 29.71 -17.96 30.88
C ALA A 246 30.62 -17.95 32.12
N GLY A 247 31.03 -19.14 32.56
CA GLY A 247 32.00 -19.33 33.63
C GLY A 247 33.43 -19.02 33.17
N SER A 248 34.19 -18.38 34.04
CA SER A 248 35.65 -18.33 33.96
C SER A 248 36.25 -19.70 34.23
N PRO A 249 37.45 -19.97 33.69
CA PRO A 249 38.48 -20.61 34.48
C PRO A 249 39.76 -19.78 34.50
N ALA A 250 40.38 -19.78 35.68
CA ALA A 250 41.71 -19.23 35.95
C ALA A 250 42.80 -20.06 35.28
N VAL A 251 43.86 -19.41 34.77
CA VAL A 251 45.24 -19.93 34.76
C VAL A 251 46.24 -18.77 34.81
N ARG A 252 47.08 -18.82 35.85
CA ARG A 252 48.35 -18.11 36.15
C ARG A 252 48.33 -16.62 36.46
#